data_AF-A0A285P0D7-F1
#
_entry.id   AF-A0A285P0D7-F1
#
_cell.length_a   1.000
_cell.length_b   1.000
_cell.length_c   1.000
_cell.angle_alpha   90.00
_cell.angle_beta   90.00
_cell.angle_gamma   90.00
#
_symmetry.space_group_name_H-M   'P 1'
#
loop_
_entity.id
_entity.type
_entity.pdbx_description
1 polymer ?
#
loop_
_entity_poly.entity_id
_entity_poly.type
_entity_poly.pdbx_seq_one_letter_code
_entity_poly.pdbx_strand_id
1 'polypeptide(L)' 'MVEIPFGLSPDQLQSIGLLFVGTGLALLLFYFRDNVTHLSAMIVVFFVFCGASMIGYGSALTAVERSQW' A
#
# COMPACT_ATOMS: atom_id res chain seq x y z
N MET A 1 -1.55 22.54 5.45
CA MET A 1 -1.86 21.20 4.91
C MET A 1 -0.86 20.88 3.82
N VAL A 2 -0.12 19.79 3.95
CA VAL A 2 0.73 19.30 2.86
C VAL A 2 -0.21 18.66 1.85
N GLU A 3 -0.38 19.29 0.69
CA GLU A 3 -1.22 18.77 -0.38
C GLU A 3 -0.59 17.49 -0.93
N ILE A 4 -1.32 16.37 -0.81
CA ILE A 4 -0.92 15.12 -1.44
C ILE A 4 -1.09 15.30 -2.95
N PRO A 5 -0.11 14.94 -3.79
CA PRO A 5 -0.41 14.78 -5.21
C PRO A 5 -1.61 13.85 -5.31
N PHE A 6 -2.64 14.19 -6.10
CA PHE A 6 -3.92 13.47 -6.24
C PHE A 6 -5.07 13.85 -5.28
N GLY A 7 -4.91 14.79 -4.34
CA GLY A 7 -6.04 15.34 -3.57
C GLY A 7 -6.71 14.38 -2.57
N LEU A 8 -6.04 13.28 -2.24
CA LEU A 8 -6.46 12.34 -1.19
C LEU A 8 -6.02 12.84 0.19
N SER A 9 -6.73 12.50 1.25
CA SER A 9 -6.25 12.72 2.63
C SER A 9 -5.20 11.66 3.02
N PRO A 10 -4.32 11.92 4.00
CA PRO A 10 -3.34 10.93 4.47
C PRO A 10 -3.99 9.62 4.91
N ASP A 11 -5.15 9.69 5.56
CA ASP A 11 -5.90 8.52 6.02
C ASP A 11 -6.50 7.72 4.86
N GLN A 12 -6.97 8.39 3.81
CA GLN A 12 -7.44 7.73 2.59
C GLN A 12 -6.29 6.99 1.89
N LEU A 13 -5.12 7.61 1.81
CA LEU A 13 -3.93 7.00 1.22
C LEU A 13 -3.48 5.76 2.00
N GLN A 14 -3.49 5.84 3.35
CA GLN A 14 -3.21 4.69 4.22
C GLN A 14 -4.24 3.57 4.04
N SER A 15 -5.53 3.92 3.94
CA SER A 15 -6.61 2.95 3.76
C SER A 15 -6.52 2.20 2.42
N ILE A 16 -6.23 2.93 1.34
CA ILE A 16 -5.99 2.32 0.01
C ILE A 16 -4.75 1.43 0.07
N GLY A 17 -3.67 1.90 0.72
CA GLY A 17 -2.46 1.12 0.89
C GLY A 17 -2.70 -0.18 1.66
N LEU A 18 -3.51 -0.14 2.72
CA LEU A 18 -3.90 -1.33 3.48
C LEU A 18 -4.71 -2.32 2.63
N LEU A 19 -5.62 -1.81 1.81
CA LEU A 19 -6.38 -2.61 0.83
C LEU A 19 -5.44 -3.33 -0.13
N PHE A 20 -4.45 -2.63 -0.69
CA PHE A 20 -3.47 -3.19 -1.61
C PHE A 20 -2.61 -4.28 -0.95
N VAL A 21 -2.11 -4.04 0.27
CA VAL A 21 -1.37 -5.05 1.03
C VAL A 21 -2.26 -6.26 1.29
N GLY A 22 -3.49 -6.05 1.75
CA GLY A 22 -4.46 -7.12 2.01
C GLY A 22 -4.75 -7.96 0.76
N THR A 23 -4.95 -7.32 -0.41
CA THR A 23 -5.10 -8.01 -1.68
C THR A 23 -3.85 -8.80 -2.05
N GLY A 24 -2.66 -8.22 -1.93
CA GLY A 24 -1.40 -8.93 -2.19
C GLY A 24 -1.22 -10.16 -1.29
N LEU A 25 -1.58 -10.05 0.00
CA LEU A 25 -1.57 -11.17 0.94
C LEU A 25 -2.63 -12.23 0.59
N ALA A 26 -3.83 -11.83 0.17
CA ALA A 26 -4.84 -12.78 -0.30
C ALA A 26 -4.36 -13.52 -1.57
N LEU A 27 -3.64 -12.82 -2.45
CA LEU A 27 -3.06 -13.39 -3.66
C LEU A 27 -1.95 -14.42 -3.39
N LEU A 28 -1.32 -14.41 -2.20
CA LEU A 28 -0.41 -15.50 -1.80
C LEU A 28 -1.10 -16.86 -1.76
N LEU A 29 -2.39 -16.91 -1.41
CA LEU A 29 -3.15 -18.17 -1.40
C LEU A 29 -3.23 -18.77 -2.80
N PHE A 30 -3.43 -17.91 -3.81
CA PHE A 30 -3.44 -18.32 -5.21
C PHE A 30 -2.03 -18.66 -5.73
N TYR A 31 -1.01 -17.91 -5.28
CA TYR A 31 0.39 -18.22 -5.59
C TYR A 31 0.80 -19.64 -5.15
N PHE A 32 0.43 -20.05 -3.93
CA PHE A 32 0.70 -21.41 -3.45
C PHE A 32 -0.19 -22.46 -4.13
N ARG A 33 -1.45 -22.13 -4.43
CA ARG A 33 -2.35 -23.02 -5.17
C ARG A 33 -1.82 -23.33 -6.57
N ASP A 34 -1.30 -22.34 -7.29
CA ASP A 34 -0.94 -22.45 -8.70
C ASP A 34 0.53 -22.83 -8.92
N ASN A 35 1.13 -23.57 -7.99
CA ASN A 35 2.53 -24.05 -8.06
C ASN A 35 3.59 -22.95 -8.26
N VAL A 36 3.44 -21.81 -7.59
CA VAL A 36 4.56 -20.87 -7.38
C VAL A 36 5.16 -20.36 -8.70
N THR A 37 4.35 -19.69 -9.53
CA THR A 37 4.83 -19.10 -10.79
C THR A 37 5.46 -17.72 -10.57
N HIS A 38 6.42 -17.37 -11.43
CA HIS A 38 7.03 -16.03 -11.42
C HIS A 38 6.00 -14.91 -11.62
N LEU A 39 5.00 -15.13 -12.48
CA LEU A 39 3.97 -14.13 -12.73
C LEU A 39 3.14 -13.86 -11.47
N SER A 40 2.66 -14.90 -10.79
CA SER A 40 1.89 -14.73 -9.55
C SER A 40 2.74 -14.14 -8.42
N ALA A 41 4.03 -14.48 -8.34
CA ALA A 41 4.97 -13.82 -7.42
C ALA A 41 5.09 -12.31 -7.70
N MET A 42 5.27 -11.91 -8.96
CA MET A 42 5.40 -10.49 -9.33
C MET A 42 4.14 -9.71 -9.02
N ILE A 43 2.96 -10.28 -9.26
CA ILE A 43 1.68 -9.65 -8.92
C ILE A 43 1.57 -9.43 -7.41
N VAL A 44 1.85 -10.46 -6.59
CA VAL A 44 1.83 -10.34 -5.12
C VAL A 44 2.78 -9.24 -4.66
N VAL A 45 4.03 -9.26 -5.14
CA VAL A 45 5.05 -8.26 -4.77
C VAL A 45 4.60 -6.85 -5.17
N PHE A 46 4.03 -6.68 -6.36
CA PHE A 46 3.53 -5.39 -6.81
C PHE A 46 2.46 -4.82 -5.87
N PHE A 47 1.45 -5.63 -5.51
CA PHE A 47 0.38 -5.19 -4.62
C PHE A 47 0.89 -4.85 -3.22
N VAL A 48 1.73 -5.72 -2.63
CA VAL A 48 2.28 -5.49 -1.29
C VAL A 48 3.20 -4.26 -1.28
N PHE A 49 4.10 -4.13 -2.26
CA PHE A 49 5.05 -3.03 -2.31
C PHE A 49 4.36 -1.68 -2.56
N CYS A 50 3.41 -1.64 -3.51
CA CYS A 50 2.63 -0.43 -3.79
C CYS A 50 1.81 -0.01 -2.56
N GLY A 51 1.13 -0.96 -1.93
CA GLY A 51 0.34 -0.69 -0.72
C GLY A 51 1.18 -0.21 0.47
N ALA A 52 2.32 -0.86 0.71
CA ALA A 52 3.26 -0.44 1.76
C ALA A 52 3.83 0.96 1.51
N SER A 53 4.12 1.28 0.25
CA SER A 53 4.59 2.63 -0.14
C SER A 53 3.51 3.68 0.14
N MET A 54 2.25 3.43 -0.22
CA MET A 54 1.13 4.33 0.06
C MET A 54 0.92 4.57 1.56
N ILE A 55 1.00 3.51 2.38
CA ILE A 55 0.96 3.63 3.84
C ILE A 55 2.12 4.50 4.34
N GLY A 56 3.35 4.23 3.88
CA GLY A 56 4.53 4.98 4.26
C GLY A 56 4.42 6.48 3.93
N TYR A 57 3.96 6.81 2.73
CA TYR A 57 3.71 8.20 2.34
C TYR A 57 2.61 8.84 3.21
N GLY A 58 1.49 8.16 3.43
CA GLY A 58 0.42 8.67 4.28
C GLY A 58 0.89 8.92 5.71
N SER A 59 1.64 8.00 6.31
CA SER A 59 2.17 8.15 7.66
C SER A 59 3.21 9.27 7.77
N ALA A 60 4.10 9.42 6.78
CA ALA A 60 5.08 10.51 6.74
C ALA A 60 4.40 11.88 6.69
N LEU A 61 3.33 12.01 5.90
CA LEU A 61 2.57 13.25 5.78
C LEU A 61 1.84 13.61 7.08
N THR A 62 1.21 12.63 7.74
CA THR A 62 0.60 12.83 9.08
C THR A 62 1.63 13.25 10.12
N ALA A 63 2.86 12.70 10.06
CA ALA A 63 3.93 13.05 10.99
C ALA A 63 4.43 14.49 10.77
N VAL A 64 4.56 14.93 9.51
CA VAL A 64 4.92 16.32 9.18
C VAL A 64 3.85 17.28 9.70
N GLU A 65 2.57 16.97 9.50
CA GLU A 65 1.47 17.81 10.00
C GLU A 65 1.54 17.97 11.53
N ARG A 66 1.78 16.90 12.29
CA ARG A 66 1.94 16.97 13.76
C ARG A 66 3.12 17.83 14.22
N SER A 67 4.18 17.93 13.43
CA SER A 67 5.37 18.73 13.79
C SER A 67 5.19 20.23 13.61
N GLN A 68 4.11 20.66 12.94
CA GLN A 68 3.81 22.08 12.70
C GLN A 68 2.85 22.70 13.75
N TRP A 69 2.42 21.92 14.74
CA TRP A 69 1.57 22.35 15.86
C TRP A 69 2.38 22.33 17.16
#